data_AF-A0A8H3U0L7-F1
#
_entry.id   AF-A0A8H3U0L7-F1
#
_cell.length_a   1.000
_cell.length_b   1.000
_cell.length_c   1.000
_cell.angle_alpha   90.00
_cell.angle_beta   90.00
_cell.angle_gamma   90.00
#
_symmetry.space_group_name_H-M   'P 1'
#
loop_
_entity.id
_entity.type
_entity.pdbx_description
1 polymer ?
#
loop_
_entity_poly.entity_id
_entity_poly.type
_entity_poly.pdbx_seq_one_letter_code
_entity_poly.pdbx_strand_id
1 'polypeptide(L)'
;MRPSAPVESLMPTGKAYIGWWGNMGGPKQKGVVTYSVSPFRQRALKGTLHGYIFNGYSRAMRQAPYMLIPFGVGYAVYAWASEKSAYYNSKEGHHAMAMAEGGH
;
A
#
# COMPACT_ATOMS: atom_id res chain seq x y z
N MET A 1 -39.98 28.09 5.98
CA MET A 1 -39.85 26.81 5.24
C MET A 1 -38.64 26.07 5.81
N ARG A 2 -38.84 24.91 6.46
CA ARG A 2 -37.72 24.06 6.92
C ARG A 2 -37.15 23.36 5.68
N PRO A 3 -35.82 23.31 5.48
CA PRO A 3 -35.23 22.57 4.37
C PRO A 3 -35.73 21.13 4.41
N SER A 4 -36.36 20.67 3.33
CA SER A 4 -36.79 19.30 3.14
C SER A 4 -35.59 18.37 3.33
N ALA A 5 -35.76 17.34 4.17
CA ALA A 5 -34.78 16.29 4.32
C ALA A 5 -34.41 15.71 2.94
N PRO A 6 -33.14 15.31 2.70
CA PRO A 6 -32.78 14.58 1.49
C PRO A 6 -33.68 13.34 1.39
N VAL A 7 -34.38 13.21 0.27
CA VAL A 7 -35.22 12.05 -0.05
C VAL A 7 -34.28 10.88 -0.35
N GLU A 8 -33.93 10.11 0.68
CA GLU A 8 -33.39 8.77 0.51
C GLU A 8 -34.56 7.85 0.10
N SER A 9 -34.27 6.91 -0.81
CA SER A 9 -35.18 5.89 -1.36
C SER A 9 -36.30 5.47 -0.39
N LEU A 10 -37.52 5.33 -0.91
CA LEU A 10 -38.85 5.38 -0.28
C LEU A 10 -39.16 4.45 0.93
N MET A 11 -38.18 3.76 1.53
CA MET A 11 -38.30 3.01 2.80
C MET A 11 -37.25 3.47 3.83
N PRO A 12 -37.63 3.70 5.10
CA PRO A 12 -36.69 4.06 6.15
C PRO A 12 -35.56 3.05 6.28
N THR A 13 -34.33 3.49 5.99
CA THR A 13 -33.12 2.67 6.10
C THR A 13 -32.41 2.98 7.42
N GLY A 14 -31.65 2.01 7.96
CA GLY A 14 -30.89 2.16 9.20
C GLY A 14 -29.83 3.27 9.14
N LYS A 15 -29.28 3.63 10.31
CA LYS A 15 -28.21 4.64 10.39
C LYS A 15 -26.97 4.18 9.63
N ALA A 16 -26.42 5.06 8.80
CA ALA A 16 -25.17 4.88 8.09
C ALA A 16 -24.14 5.94 8.49
N TYR A 17 -22.86 5.64 8.28
CA TYR A 17 -21.76 6.60 8.51
C TYR A 17 -21.55 7.58 7.35
N ILE A 18 -22.34 7.45 6.27
CA ILE A 18 -22.29 8.32 5.09
C ILE A 18 -23.72 8.57 4.61
N GLY A 19 -24.02 9.83 4.27
CA GLY A 19 -25.28 10.21 3.63
C GLY A 19 -25.06 10.72 2.20
N TRP A 20 -25.93 11.61 1.72
CA TRP A 20 -25.86 12.18 0.37
C TRP A 20 -25.35 13.63 0.35
N TRP A 21 -25.25 14.22 -0.85
CA TRP A 21 -24.96 15.64 -1.03
C TRP A 21 -25.91 16.51 -0.19
N GLY A 22 -25.33 17.37 0.65
CA GLY A 22 -26.07 18.21 1.60
C GLY A 22 -26.26 17.60 3.01
N ASN A 23 -26.01 16.29 3.19
CA ASN A 23 -26.08 15.62 4.49
C ASN A 23 -25.09 14.44 4.59
N MET A 24 -23.80 14.69 4.37
CA MET A 24 -22.78 13.64 4.28
C MET A 24 -22.48 12.93 5.62
N GLY A 25 -22.97 13.45 6.75
CA GLY A 25 -22.71 12.88 8.09
C GLY A 25 -21.39 13.34 8.74
N GLY A 26 -20.66 14.26 8.11
CA GLY A 26 -19.45 14.86 8.68
C GLY A 26 -19.73 15.93 9.75
N PRO A 27 -18.68 16.40 10.45
CA PRO A 27 -18.81 17.49 11.41
C PRO A 27 -19.24 18.79 10.72
N LYS A 28 -19.90 19.69 11.46
CA LYS A 28 -20.27 21.02 10.96
C LYS A 28 -18.99 21.83 10.67
N GLN A 29 -18.85 22.32 9.45
CA GLN A 29 -17.72 23.15 9.02
C GLN A 29 -18.16 24.61 8.91
N LYS A 30 -17.40 25.54 9.51
CA LYS A 30 -17.64 26.99 9.42
C LYS A 30 -16.30 27.70 9.32
N GLY A 31 -16.20 28.69 8.42
CA GLY A 31 -15.00 29.53 8.26
C GLY A 31 -13.92 28.98 7.33
N VAL A 32 -14.13 27.84 6.66
CA VAL A 32 -13.22 27.31 5.64
C VAL A 32 -13.66 27.83 4.28
N VAL A 33 -12.77 28.53 3.57
CA VAL A 33 -13.01 29.04 2.22
C VAL A 33 -12.04 28.35 1.26
N THR A 34 -12.58 27.72 0.22
CA THR A 34 -11.81 26.97 -0.78
C THR A 34 -11.85 27.70 -2.12
N TYR A 35 -10.68 27.91 -2.73
CA TYR A 35 -10.54 28.52 -4.04
C TYR A 35 -10.02 27.51 -5.05
N SER A 36 -10.49 27.58 -6.28
CA SER A 36 -10.02 26.76 -7.39
C SER A 36 -9.98 27.57 -8.68
N VAL A 37 -9.12 27.15 -9.62
CA VAL A 37 -9.00 27.76 -10.96
C VAL A 37 -9.55 26.76 -11.97
N SER A 38 -10.31 27.25 -12.97
CA SER A 38 -10.83 26.40 -14.06
C SER A 38 -9.70 25.58 -14.70
N PRO A 39 -9.88 24.25 -14.91
CA PRO A 39 -8.86 23.41 -15.55
C PRO A 39 -8.44 23.90 -16.93
N PHE A 40 -9.34 24.54 -17.69
CA PHE A 40 -9.04 25.12 -19.01
C PHE A 40 -8.11 26.35 -18.94
N ARG A 41 -7.87 26.90 -17.75
CA ARG A 41 -6.92 28.00 -17.50
C ARG A 41 -5.62 27.50 -16.87
N GLN A 42 -5.44 26.19 -16.71
CA GLN A 42 -4.25 25.58 -16.14
C GLN A 42 -3.52 24.72 -17.18
N ARG A 43 -2.22 24.53 -16.99
CA ARG A 43 -1.42 23.57 -17.77
C ARG A 43 -1.51 22.21 -17.08
N ALA A 44 -2.14 21.23 -17.74
CA ALA A 44 -2.50 19.94 -17.14
C ALA A 44 -1.34 19.17 -16.48
N LEU A 45 -0.14 19.20 -17.08
CA LEU A 45 1.03 18.44 -16.60
C LEU A 45 2.20 19.33 -16.15
N LYS A 46 1.94 20.60 -15.81
CA LYS A 46 3.02 21.50 -15.39
C LYS A 46 3.66 20.99 -14.10
N GLY A 47 4.96 20.68 -14.16
CA GLY A 47 5.75 20.28 -12.99
C GLY A 47 5.63 18.82 -12.59
N THR A 48 4.95 17.97 -13.37
CA THR A 48 4.77 16.54 -13.04
C THR A 48 6.10 15.79 -13.03
N LEU A 49 6.97 15.99 -14.03
CA LEU A 49 8.28 15.31 -14.09
C LEU A 49 9.19 15.69 -12.93
N HIS A 50 9.41 16.99 -12.73
CA HIS A 50 10.23 17.49 -11.63
C HIS A 50 9.65 17.08 -10.27
N GLY A 51 8.34 17.25 -10.09
CA GLY A 51 7.65 16.86 -8.86
C GLY A 51 7.71 15.35 -8.60
N TYR A 52 7.57 14.52 -9.62
CA TYR A 52 7.62 13.06 -9.47
C TYR A 52 9.03 12.56 -9.15
N ILE A 53 10.07 13.11 -9.78
CA ILE A 53 11.45 12.70 -9.51
C ILE A 53 11.81 12.95 -8.05
N PHE A 54 11.59 14.17 -7.54
CA PHE A 54 12.00 14.50 -6.17
C PHE A 54 11.00 14.03 -5.11
N ASN A 55 9.70 14.29 -5.30
CA ASN A 55 8.70 13.89 -4.30
C ASN A 55 8.36 12.41 -4.40
N GLY A 56 8.34 11.83 -5.60
CA GLY A 56 8.11 10.39 -5.79
C GLY A 56 9.24 9.58 -5.17
N TYR A 57 10.50 9.97 -5.38
CA TYR A 57 11.64 9.33 -4.71
C TYR A 57 11.53 9.42 -3.18
N SER A 58 11.27 10.62 -2.63
CA SER A 58 11.11 10.78 -1.18
C SER A 58 9.98 9.90 -0.61
N ARG A 59 8.86 9.78 -1.32
CA ARG A 59 7.74 8.91 -0.92
C ARG A 59 8.10 7.43 -0.99
N ALA A 60 8.78 7.01 -2.05
CA ALA A 60 9.23 5.62 -2.21
C ALA A 60 10.22 5.22 -1.11
N MET A 61 11.22 6.06 -0.84
CA MET A 61 12.23 5.77 0.18
C MET A 61 11.67 5.72 1.61
N ARG A 62 10.61 6.47 1.91
CA ARG A 62 9.92 6.38 3.21
C ARG A 62 9.21 5.04 3.40
N GLN A 63 8.75 4.41 2.32
CA GLN A 63 8.08 3.12 2.36
C GLN A 63 9.03 1.94 2.10
N ALA A 64 10.22 2.21 1.56
CA ALA A 64 11.21 1.21 1.22
C ALA A 64 11.54 0.26 2.38
N PRO A 65 11.72 0.69 3.65
CA PRO A 65 12.01 -0.26 4.74
C PRO A 65 10.91 -1.30 4.95
N TYR A 66 9.64 -0.90 4.84
CA TYR A 66 8.51 -1.79 5.05
C TYR A 66 8.35 -2.85 3.95
N MET A 67 8.94 -2.60 2.78
CA MET A 67 8.93 -3.53 1.65
C MET A 67 10.24 -4.30 1.54
N LEU A 68 11.36 -3.59 1.44
CA LEU A 68 12.67 -4.19 1.16
C LEU A 68 13.16 -5.10 2.29
N ILE A 69 12.85 -4.79 3.56
CA ILE A 69 13.28 -5.65 4.67
C ILE A 69 12.60 -7.02 4.61
N PRO A 70 11.25 -7.13 4.60
CA PRO A 70 10.62 -8.45 4.55
C PRO A 70 10.92 -9.21 3.25
N PHE A 71 10.96 -8.53 2.10
CA PHE A 71 11.34 -9.19 0.84
C PHE A 71 12.80 -9.63 0.82
N GLY A 72 13.72 -8.82 1.36
CA GLY A 72 15.13 -9.15 1.46
C GLY A 72 15.36 -10.35 2.38
N VAL A 73 14.72 -10.37 3.55
CA VAL A 73 14.78 -11.51 4.47
C VAL A 73 14.20 -12.77 3.83
N GLY A 74 13.01 -12.66 3.22
CA GLY A 74 12.37 -13.81 2.56
C GLY A 74 13.23 -14.38 1.43
N TYR A 75 13.81 -13.53 0.60
CA TYR A 75 14.69 -13.96 -0.48
C TYR A 75 16.00 -14.59 0.04
N ALA A 76 16.60 -14.02 1.09
CA ALA A 76 17.80 -14.57 1.69
C ALA A 76 17.56 -15.98 2.27
N VAL A 77 16.45 -16.18 2.98
CA VAL A 77 16.07 -17.50 3.50
C VAL A 77 15.82 -18.49 2.36
N TYR A 78 15.12 -18.06 1.30
CA TYR A 78 14.87 -18.90 0.14
C TYR A 78 16.16 -19.33 -0.56
N ALA A 79 17.06 -18.39 -0.84
CA ALA A 79 18.34 -18.68 -1.50
C ALA A 79 19.18 -19.66 -0.68
N TRP A 80 19.30 -19.42 0.63
CA TRP A 80 20.00 -20.33 1.55
C TRP A 80 19.37 -21.73 1.56
N ALA A 81 18.05 -21.82 1.69
CA ALA A 81 17.36 -23.10 1.75
C ALA A 81 17.48 -23.90 0.43
N SER A 82 17.44 -23.21 -0.71
CA SER A 82 17.62 -23.84 -2.02
C SER A 82 19.02 -24.43 -2.20
N GLU A 83 20.07 -23.67 -1.86
CA GLU A 83 21.46 -24.14 -1.94
C GLU A 83 21.72 -25.29 -0.96
N LYS A 84 21.23 -25.17 0.28
CA LYS A 84 21.35 -26.20 1.31
C LYS A 84 20.64 -27.49 0.91
N SER A 85 19.44 -27.38 0.34
CA SER A 85 18.67 -28.52 -0.19
C SER A 85 19.39 -29.19 -1.36
N ALA A 86 19.95 -28.41 -2.29
CA ALA A 86 20.74 -28.96 -3.40
C ALA A 86 21.99 -29.70 -2.90
N TYR A 87 22.69 -29.14 -1.91
CA TYR A 87 23.83 -29.80 -1.28
C TYR A 87 23.46 -31.12 -0.61
N TYR A 88 22.39 -31.17 0.18
CA TYR A 88 21.96 -32.41 0.84
C TYR A 88 21.53 -33.52 -0.12
N ASN A 89 21.01 -33.15 -1.30
CA ASN A 89 20.67 -34.10 -2.36
C ASN A 89 21.85 -34.39 -3.32
N SER A 90 23.04 -33.84 -3.03
CA SER A 90 24.27 -34.14 -3.77
C SER A 90 24.97 -35.36 -3.17
N LYS A 91 25.83 -36.02 -3.95
CA LYS A 91 26.64 -37.15 -3.47
C LYS A 91 27.51 -36.76 -2.27
N GLU A 92 28.13 -35.59 -2.33
CA GLU A 92 28.98 -35.06 -1.26
C GLU A 92 28.18 -34.81 0.01
N GLY A 93 26.96 -34.28 -0.11
CA GLY A 93 26.06 -34.09 1.02
C GLY A 93 25.65 -35.41 1.67
N HIS A 94 25.32 -36.43 0.87
CA HIS A 94 25.02 -37.78 1.39
C HIS A 94 26.23 -38.40 2.10
N HIS A 95 27.44 -38.26 1.57
CA HIS A 95 28.66 -38.72 2.23
C HIS A 95 28.94 -37.98 3.55
N ALA A 96 28.78 -36.66 3.56
CA ALA A 96 28.95 -35.86 4.77
C ALA A 96 27.94 -36.21 5.86
N MET A 97 26.68 -36.49 5.49
CA MET A 97 25.65 -36.97 6.43
C MET A 97 25.96 -38.39 6.93
N ALA A 98 26.36 -39.31 6.06
CA ALA A 98 26.75 -40.67 6.46
C ALA A 98 27.93 -40.68 7.43
N MET A 99 28.96 -39.85 7.18
CA MET A 99 30.09 -39.67 8.09
C MET A 99 29.69 -39.02 9.42
N ALA A 100 28.74 -38.08 9.40
CA ALA A 100 28.22 -37.45 10.62
C ALA A 100 27.36 -38.40 11.47
N GLU A 101 26.69 -39.37 10.85
CA GLU A 101 25.90 -40.42 11.52
C GLU A 101 26.75 -41.61 12.01
N GLY A 102 28.07 -41.56 11.82
CA GLY A 102 29.01 -42.59 12.28
C GLY A 102 29.09 -43.81 11.35
N GLY A 103 28.62 -43.71 10.11
CA GLY A 103 28.85 -44.71 9.08
C GLY A 103 30.31 -44.71 8.63
N HIS A 104 30.96 -45.87 8.75
CA HIS A 104 32.36 -46.12 8.38
C HIS A 104 32.74 -45.64 6.98
#